data_AF-A0A428Q7R0-F1
#
_entry.id   AF-A0A428Q7R0-F1
#
_cell.length_a   1.000
_cell.length_b   1.000
_cell.length_c   1.000
_cell.angle_alpha   90.00
_cell.angle_beta   90.00
_cell.angle_gamma   90.00
#
_symmetry.space_group_name_H-M   'P 1'
#
loop_
_entity.id
_entity.type
_entity.pdbx_description
1 polymer ?
#
loop_
_entity_poly.entity_id
_entity_poly.type
_entity_poly.pdbx_seq_one_letter_code
_entity_poly.pdbx_strand_id
1 'polypeptide(L)'
;MDHQRRWSEEEPDSLPLKLLKIFATDGYSQRRGPQQRPASTNFFDEIHRITSHTEWFIDHPEEDERRAERRKRRAAQKKEEEARKRAEEERKEQEAKEKAERKRQKEERRKEKRRGDWSDAWKRYENGWKSIDDTSDNIDGSQIPWPIKSGLRQDLSESAVRQFFRRTAFVHSSDDQAEEIFQVMTKETKRWHSDKIQHRFGKDIFQSQYGEDIDMVTKLIVVLWKEAKTGRGGSK
;
A
#
# COMPACT_ATOMS: atom_id res chain seq x y z
N MET A 1 -31.59 28.73 -3.89
CA MET A 1 -31.55 27.47 -3.13
C MET A 1 -30.11 26.97 -3.13
N ASP A 2 -29.16 27.66 -2.50
CA ASP A 2 -29.02 27.86 -1.03
C ASP A 2 -28.80 26.51 -0.33
N HIS A 3 -27.63 26.22 0.27
CA HIS A 3 -27.12 27.01 1.39
C HIS A 3 -25.59 27.15 1.46
N GLN A 4 -25.11 28.39 1.39
CA GLN A 4 -23.91 28.80 2.11
C GLN A 4 -24.23 28.99 3.60
N ARG A 5 -23.43 28.39 4.50
CA ARG A 5 -23.09 28.94 5.82
C ARG A 5 -21.61 28.61 6.08
N ARG A 6 -20.71 29.58 6.06
CA ARG A 6 -20.52 30.64 7.07
C ARG A 6 -20.09 30.02 8.41
N TRP A 7 -18.79 29.78 8.53
CA TRP A 7 -18.09 29.75 9.82
C TRP A 7 -17.33 31.08 9.91
N SER A 8 -17.69 31.88 10.91
CA SER A 8 -17.10 33.20 11.15
C SER A 8 -15.93 33.10 12.13
N GLU A 9 -15.06 34.10 12.05
CA GLU A 9 -13.95 34.37 12.97
C GLU A 9 -14.43 34.79 14.37
N GLU A 10 -13.45 34.97 15.27
CA GLU A 10 -13.52 35.71 16.55
C GLU A 10 -14.33 35.07 17.71
N GLU A 11 -13.93 35.15 18.99
CA GLU A 11 -12.81 35.84 19.67
C GLU A 11 -12.38 35.05 20.96
N PRO A 12 -11.42 35.51 21.79
CA PRO A 12 -10.73 34.68 22.81
C PRO A 12 -11.32 34.77 24.24
N ASP A 13 -10.44 34.54 25.24
CA ASP A 13 -10.61 34.61 26.70
C ASP A 13 -11.37 33.48 27.43
N SER A 14 -10.64 32.74 28.28
CA SER A 14 -10.85 32.71 29.74
C SER A 14 -10.08 31.54 30.38
N LEU A 15 -9.02 31.85 31.15
CA LEU A 15 -8.44 30.94 32.14
C LEU A 15 -9.09 31.20 33.51
N PRO A 16 -9.61 30.16 34.20
CA PRO A 16 -9.86 30.26 35.64
C PRO A 16 -8.96 29.30 36.42
N LEU A 17 -8.01 29.86 37.17
CA LEU A 17 -7.37 29.18 38.30
C LEU A 17 -8.44 28.77 39.33
N LYS A 18 -8.49 27.50 39.71
CA LYS A 18 -9.32 27.01 40.83
C LYS A 18 -8.45 26.61 42.01
N LEU A 19 -8.24 27.57 42.90
CA LEU A 19 -7.87 27.34 44.30
C LEU A 19 -8.98 26.53 44.99
N LEU A 20 -8.60 25.46 45.68
CA LEU A 20 -9.53 24.74 46.55
C LEU A 20 -9.62 25.44 47.92
N LYS A 21 -10.85 25.72 48.34
CA LYS A 21 -11.21 26.13 49.72
C LYS A 21 -11.01 24.90 50.67
N ILE A 22 -11.15 24.97 52.00
CA ILE A 22 -12.45 24.98 52.70
C ILE A 22 -12.24 25.04 54.25
N PHE A 23 -12.85 26.05 54.90
CA PHE A 23 -13.52 26.07 56.24
C PHE A 23 -12.74 25.69 57.53
N ALA A 24 -13.16 26.05 58.77
CA ALA A 24 -14.38 26.72 59.30
C ALA A 24 -14.04 27.51 60.62
N THR A 25 -14.59 28.71 60.89
CA THR A 25 -15.64 29.04 61.91
C THR A 25 -15.47 28.39 63.31
N ASP A 26 -15.58 29.05 64.48
CA ASP A 26 -15.91 30.44 64.90
C ASP A 26 -15.38 30.68 66.35
N GLY A 27 -15.59 31.77 67.12
CA GLY A 27 -16.44 32.97 66.96
C GLY A 27 -16.47 33.92 68.20
N TYR A 28 -17.30 34.97 68.12
CA TYR A 28 -17.85 35.86 69.18
C TYR A 28 -17.00 36.46 70.34
N SER A 29 -16.61 37.73 70.11
CA SER A 29 -16.97 38.95 70.90
C SER A 29 -16.45 39.28 72.33
N GLN A 30 -15.71 40.41 72.35
CA GLN A 30 -15.85 41.61 73.21
C GLN A 30 -15.20 41.75 74.61
N ARG A 31 -14.18 42.64 74.63
CA ARG A 31 -13.86 43.72 75.59
C ARG A 31 -13.62 43.37 77.08
N ARG A 32 -12.37 43.59 77.53
CA ARG A 32 -11.92 44.74 78.37
C ARG A 32 -10.43 44.62 78.74
N GLY A 33 -9.78 45.74 79.07
CA GLY A 33 -8.52 45.78 79.84
C GLY A 33 -7.24 46.10 79.03
N PRO A 34 -6.48 47.16 79.39
CA PRO A 34 -5.23 47.49 78.73
C PRO A 34 -4.05 46.75 79.40
N GLN A 35 -3.56 45.68 78.78
CA GLN A 35 -2.28 45.08 79.18
C GLN A 35 -1.14 45.80 78.44
N GLN A 36 -0.27 46.47 79.19
CA GLN A 36 0.92 47.12 78.66
C GLN A 36 1.78 46.09 77.90
N ARG A 37 2.15 46.39 76.65
CA ARG A 37 3.27 45.71 75.98
C ARG A 37 4.53 46.57 76.17
N PRO A 38 5.64 46.01 76.69
CA PRO A 38 6.86 46.77 76.86
C PRO A 38 7.44 47.18 75.50
N ALA A 39 8.07 48.34 75.47
CA ALA A 39 8.83 48.81 74.33
C ALA A 39 10.15 48.05 74.24
N SER A 40 10.26 47.12 73.29
CA SER A 40 11.50 46.75 72.60
C SER A 40 11.20 45.67 71.56
N THR A 41 10.83 46.05 70.33
CA THR A 41 11.32 45.27 69.17
C THR A 41 12.82 45.45 69.21
N ASN A 42 13.55 44.43 69.66
CA ASN A 42 14.99 44.56 69.78
C ASN A 42 15.54 44.80 68.38
N PHE A 43 16.38 45.82 68.23
CA PHE A 43 17.22 45.99 67.05
C PHE A 43 17.94 44.67 66.71
N PHE A 44 18.32 43.89 67.73
CA PHE A 44 18.83 42.54 67.60
C PHE A 44 17.88 41.50 66.98
N ASP A 45 16.57 41.53 67.22
CA ASP A 45 15.61 40.57 66.63
C ASP A 45 15.38 40.86 65.14
N GLU A 46 15.35 42.13 64.77
CA GLU A 46 15.22 42.56 63.37
C GLU A 46 16.53 42.36 62.60
N ILE A 47 17.68 42.64 63.24
CA ILE A 47 19.00 42.24 62.72
C ILE A 47 19.07 40.72 62.57
N HIS A 48 18.63 39.91 63.54
CA HIS A 48 18.64 38.43 63.41
C HIS A 48 17.79 37.95 62.24
N ARG A 49 16.64 38.59 62.01
CA ARG A 49 15.76 38.26 60.89
C ARG A 49 16.36 38.65 59.54
N ILE A 50 17.12 39.75 59.48
CA ILE A 50 17.86 40.17 58.28
C ILE A 50 19.09 39.26 58.08
N THR A 51 19.89 39.00 59.12
CA THR A 51 21.09 38.15 59.03
C THR A 51 20.73 36.73 58.64
N SER A 52 19.71 36.12 59.25
CA SER A 52 19.26 34.78 58.86
C SER A 52 18.62 34.73 57.46
N HIS A 53 18.10 35.84 56.94
CA HIS A 53 17.67 35.94 55.54
C HIS A 53 18.86 36.08 54.57
N THR A 54 19.94 36.76 54.98
CA THR A 54 21.19 36.83 54.22
C THR A 54 22.06 35.57 54.34
N GLU A 55 22.06 34.86 55.47
CA GLU A 55 22.72 33.57 55.65
C GLU A 55 22.10 32.52 54.71
N TRP A 56 20.77 32.52 54.56
CA TRP A 56 20.11 31.69 53.54
C TRP A 56 20.63 31.96 52.12
N PHE A 57 21.02 33.21 51.82
CA PHE A 57 21.65 33.61 50.55
C PHE A 57 23.15 33.28 50.45
N ILE A 58 23.84 33.07 51.57
CA ILE A 58 25.28 32.79 51.64
C ILE A 58 25.55 31.26 51.63
N ASP A 59 24.67 30.47 52.25
CA ASP A 59 24.94 29.05 52.59
C ASP A 59 24.37 28.02 51.60
N HIS A 60 23.66 28.45 50.55
CA HIS A 60 23.08 27.55 49.53
C HIS A 60 23.69 27.55 48.11
N PRO A 61 24.83 28.22 47.76
CA PRO A 61 25.36 28.14 46.40
C PRO A 61 25.73 26.70 46.01
N GLU A 62 26.29 25.91 46.94
CA GLU A 62 26.59 24.49 46.70
C GLU A 62 25.33 23.63 46.51
N GLU A 63 24.19 23.98 47.11
CA GLU A 63 22.93 23.29 46.84
C GLU A 63 22.39 23.59 45.46
N ASP A 64 22.40 24.87 45.05
CA ASP A 64 21.92 25.27 43.74
C ASP A 64 22.86 24.83 42.61
N GLU A 65 24.17 24.75 42.84
CA GLU A 65 25.12 24.09 41.93
C GLU A 65 24.84 22.59 41.82
N ARG A 66 24.67 21.86 42.93
CA ARG A 66 24.29 20.43 42.91
C ARG A 66 22.94 20.19 42.24
N ARG A 67 21.96 21.09 42.39
CA ARG A 67 20.67 21.06 41.68
C ARG A 67 20.87 21.36 40.19
N ALA A 68 21.68 22.34 39.82
CA ALA A 68 21.99 22.70 38.44
C ALA A 68 22.73 21.58 37.71
N GLU A 69 23.70 20.92 38.35
CA GLU A 69 24.41 19.77 37.82
C GLU A 69 23.48 18.57 37.64
N ARG A 70 22.65 18.25 38.65
CA ARG A 70 21.61 17.21 38.51
C ARG A 70 20.64 17.51 37.36
N ARG A 71 20.27 18.77 37.14
CA ARG A 71 19.45 19.21 35.99
C ARG A 71 20.21 19.07 34.66
N LYS A 72 21.48 19.48 34.58
CA LYS A 72 22.35 19.29 33.42
C LYS A 72 22.50 17.81 33.06
N ARG A 73 22.80 16.94 34.04
CA ARG A 73 22.94 15.49 33.85
C ARG A 73 21.64 14.82 33.39
N ARG A 74 20.49 15.16 34.00
CA ARG A 74 19.17 14.69 33.56
C ARG A 74 18.82 15.17 32.15
N ALA A 75 19.14 16.43 31.81
CA ALA A 75 18.92 16.97 30.48
C ALA A 75 19.83 16.31 29.42
N ALA A 76 21.08 16.02 29.75
CA ALA A 76 22.01 15.27 28.90
C ALA A 76 21.51 13.84 28.65
N GLN A 77 21.15 13.11 29.71
CA GLN A 77 20.59 11.75 29.62
C GLN A 77 19.30 11.73 28.79
N LYS A 78 18.40 12.69 28.97
CA LYS A 78 17.17 12.78 28.16
C LYS A 78 17.48 13.04 26.69
N LYS A 79 18.43 13.94 26.38
CA LYS A 79 18.87 14.20 24.99
C LYS A 79 19.51 12.97 24.35
N GLU A 80 20.32 12.23 25.10
CA GLU A 80 20.97 11.00 24.63
C GLU A 80 19.94 9.88 24.36
N GLU A 81 18.99 9.67 25.27
CA GLU A 81 17.90 8.71 25.08
C GLU A 81 17.00 9.07 23.89
N GLU A 82 16.68 10.36 23.74
CA GLU A 82 15.88 10.87 22.63
C GLU A 82 16.63 10.76 21.29
N ALA A 83 17.92 11.08 21.26
CA ALA A 83 18.76 10.85 20.07
C ALA A 83 18.85 9.37 19.70
N ARG A 84 18.99 8.47 20.70
CA ARG A 84 19.01 7.01 20.47
C ARG A 84 17.68 6.51 19.92
N LYS A 85 16.55 7.00 20.44
CA LYS A 85 15.21 6.67 19.95
C LYS A 85 15.01 7.12 18.51
N ARG A 86 15.34 8.38 18.19
CA ARG A 86 15.27 8.89 16.81
C ARG A 86 16.15 8.09 15.84
N ALA A 87 17.39 7.75 16.23
CA ALA A 87 18.28 6.93 15.41
C ALA A 87 17.75 5.49 15.20
N GLU A 88 17.08 4.91 16.21
CA GLU A 88 16.45 3.59 16.09
C GLU A 88 15.18 3.63 15.21
N GLU A 89 14.38 4.70 15.32
CA GLU A 89 13.21 4.96 14.47
C GLU A 89 13.62 5.19 13.02
N GLU A 90 14.63 6.03 12.77
CA GLU A 90 15.18 6.27 11.44
C GLU A 90 15.73 4.98 10.82
N ARG A 91 16.48 4.17 11.58
CA ARG A 91 16.96 2.87 11.09
C ARG A 91 15.81 1.93 10.74
N LYS A 92 14.76 1.85 11.57
CA LYS A 92 13.56 1.05 11.29
C LYS A 92 12.82 1.56 10.05
N GLU A 93 12.75 2.88 9.85
CA GLU A 93 12.12 3.48 8.67
C GLU A 93 12.93 3.18 7.40
N GLN A 94 14.26 3.29 7.45
CA GLN A 94 15.16 2.91 6.35
C GLN A 94 15.04 1.41 6.02
N GLU A 95 15.11 0.53 7.03
CA GLU A 95 14.90 -0.92 6.87
C GLU A 95 13.51 -1.24 6.26
N ALA A 96 12.46 -0.54 6.69
CA ALA A 96 11.11 -0.70 6.16
C ALA A 96 10.98 -0.24 4.70
N LYS A 97 11.57 0.93 4.36
CA LYS A 97 11.65 1.46 2.99
C LYS A 97 12.40 0.50 2.07
N GLU A 98 13.58 0.02 2.48
CA GLU A 98 14.37 -0.92 1.69
C GLU A 98 13.63 -2.25 1.49
N LYS A 99 12.98 -2.78 2.53
CA LYS A 99 12.18 -4.00 2.45
C LYS A 99 10.95 -3.84 1.54
N ALA A 100 10.30 -2.68 1.55
CA ALA A 100 9.21 -2.35 0.65
C ALA A 100 9.68 -2.29 -0.81
N GLU A 101 10.80 -1.62 -1.07
CA GLU A 101 11.38 -1.48 -2.41
C GLU A 101 11.87 -2.83 -2.96
N ARG A 102 12.60 -3.62 -2.17
CA ARG A 102 12.98 -5.02 -2.53
C ARG A 102 11.75 -5.89 -2.85
N LYS A 103 10.62 -5.70 -2.13
CA LYS A 103 9.36 -6.41 -2.40
C LYS A 103 8.75 -5.95 -3.73
N ARG A 104 8.71 -4.65 -3.99
CA ARG A 104 8.23 -4.04 -5.24
C ARG A 104 9.01 -4.55 -6.44
N GLN A 105 10.35 -4.44 -6.43
CA GLN A 105 11.22 -4.91 -7.51
C GLN A 105 11.04 -6.42 -7.77
N LYS A 106 10.92 -7.24 -6.72
CA LYS A 106 10.64 -8.68 -6.84
C LYS A 106 9.27 -8.97 -7.46
N GLU A 107 8.28 -8.11 -7.22
CA GLU A 107 6.95 -8.22 -7.86
C GLU A 107 6.98 -7.76 -9.31
N GLU A 108 7.66 -6.65 -9.63
CA GLU A 108 7.83 -6.15 -10.99
C GLU A 108 8.58 -7.16 -11.87
N ARG A 109 9.72 -7.71 -11.42
CA ARG A 109 10.42 -8.80 -12.13
C ARG A 109 9.56 -10.06 -12.31
N ARG A 110 8.64 -10.35 -11.38
CA ARG A 110 7.66 -11.44 -11.52
C ARG A 110 6.57 -11.11 -12.55
N LYS A 111 6.11 -9.86 -12.63
CA LYS A 111 5.15 -9.38 -13.65
C LYS A 111 5.79 -9.41 -15.04
N GLU A 112 7.03 -8.93 -15.15
CA GLU A 112 7.83 -8.95 -16.37
C GLU A 112 8.07 -10.38 -16.86
N LYS A 113 8.60 -11.29 -16.01
CA LYS A 113 8.74 -12.70 -16.38
C LYS A 113 7.42 -13.32 -16.82
N ARG A 114 6.32 -13.04 -16.10
CA ARG A 114 4.99 -13.52 -16.51
C ARG A 114 4.57 -12.99 -17.88
N ARG A 115 4.84 -11.72 -18.22
CA ARG A 115 4.58 -11.17 -19.56
C ARG A 115 5.43 -11.86 -20.63
N GLY A 116 6.72 -12.09 -20.34
CA GLY A 116 7.62 -12.90 -21.18
C GLY A 116 7.05 -14.29 -21.44
N ASP A 117 6.69 -15.03 -20.39
CA ASP A 117 6.11 -16.38 -20.52
C ASP A 117 4.89 -16.43 -21.46
N TRP A 118 4.05 -15.39 -21.50
CA TRP A 118 2.88 -15.31 -22.39
C TRP A 118 3.25 -14.91 -23.82
N SER A 119 4.20 -13.99 -24.01
CA SER A 119 4.77 -13.68 -25.33
C SER A 119 5.42 -14.93 -25.95
N ASP A 120 6.15 -15.70 -25.17
CA ASP A 120 6.81 -16.92 -25.64
C ASP A 120 5.82 -18.08 -25.82
N ALA A 121 4.70 -18.11 -25.10
CA ALA A 121 3.58 -19.02 -25.42
C ALA A 121 2.92 -18.64 -26.75
N TRP A 122 2.69 -17.36 -27.01
CA TRP A 122 2.14 -16.88 -28.29
C TRP A 122 3.05 -17.18 -29.47
N LYS A 123 4.36 -16.89 -29.35
CA LYS A 123 5.36 -17.21 -30.40
C LYS A 123 5.42 -18.71 -30.70
N ARG A 124 5.39 -19.57 -29.67
CA ARG A 124 5.36 -21.04 -29.85
C ARG A 124 4.11 -21.49 -30.61
N TYR A 125 2.95 -20.94 -30.25
CA TYR A 125 1.67 -21.19 -30.93
C TYR A 125 1.71 -20.74 -32.41
N GLU A 126 2.14 -19.51 -32.69
CA GLU A 126 2.25 -19.01 -34.07
C GLU A 126 3.28 -19.78 -34.90
N ASN A 127 4.43 -20.14 -34.32
CA ASN A 127 5.46 -20.91 -35.02
C ASN A 127 5.04 -22.36 -35.28
N GLY A 128 4.27 -22.98 -34.38
CA GLY A 128 3.64 -24.28 -34.64
C GLY A 128 2.71 -24.22 -35.85
N TRP A 129 1.86 -23.17 -35.94
CA TRP A 129 1.02 -22.96 -37.11
C TRP A 129 1.80 -22.69 -38.40
N LYS A 130 2.89 -21.90 -38.35
CA LYS A 130 3.76 -21.69 -39.52
C LYS A 130 4.41 -22.99 -39.99
N SER A 131 4.94 -23.80 -39.07
CA SER A 131 5.50 -25.12 -39.40
C SER A 131 4.50 -26.06 -40.05
N ILE A 132 3.21 -25.92 -39.73
CA ILE A 132 2.11 -26.62 -40.40
C ILE A 132 1.79 -26.02 -41.77
N ASP A 133 1.79 -24.70 -41.90
CA ASP A 133 1.59 -23.99 -43.17
C ASP A 133 2.72 -24.30 -44.19
N ASP A 134 3.95 -24.52 -43.70
CA ASP A 134 5.15 -24.80 -44.50
C ASP A 134 5.32 -26.29 -44.87
N THR A 135 4.62 -27.21 -44.18
CA THR A 135 4.73 -28.67 -44.39
C THR A 135 3.54 -29.16 -45.22
N SER A 136 3.79 -29.69 -46.42
CA SER A 136 2.73 -30.12 -47.33
C SER A 136 2.08 -31.45 -46.91
N ASP A 137 0.85 -31.35 -46.41
CA ASP A 137 -0.18 -32.39 -46.20
C ASP A 137 0.12 -33.57 -45.26
N ASN A 138 -0.97 -34.04 -44.62
CA ASN A 138 -1.06 -35.24 -43.80
C ASN A 138 -0.22 -35.23 -42.50
N ILE A 139 -0.25 -34.09 -41.80
CA ILE A 139 0.39 -33.85 -40.51
C ILE A 139 -0.40 -34.57 -39.40
N ASP A 140 0.28 -35.20 -38.44
CA ASP A 140 -0.37 -35.86 -37.31
C ASP A 140 -1.03 -34.85 -36.35
N GLY A 141 -2.19 -35.21 -35.79
CA GLY A 141 -2.91 -34.41 -34.80
C GLY A 141 -2.12 -34.16 -33.51
N SER A 142 -1.06 -34.93 -33.23
CA SER A 142 -0.12 -34.62 -32.13
C SER A 142 0.60 -33.28 -32.33
N GLN A 143 0.72 -32.81 -33.57
CA GLN A 143 1.39 -31.56 -33.93
C GLN A 143 0.44 -30.34 -33.89
N ILE A 144 -0.85 -30.52 -33.53
CA ILE A 144 -1.79 -29.40 -33.36
C ILE A 144 -1.24 -28.42 -32.29
N PRO A 145 -1.01 -27.15 -32.63
CA PRO A 145 -0.55 -26.15 -31.68
C PRO A 145 -1.74 -25.68 -30.83
N TRP A 146 -1.86 -26.24 -29.62
CA TRP A 146 -2.97 -25.91 -28.72
C TRP A 146 -2.84 -24.49 -28.15
N PRO A 147 -3.93 -23.68 -28.11
CA PRO A 147 -3.90 -22.29 -27.65
C PRO A 147 -3.91 -22.20 -26.11
N ILE A 148 -2.82 -22.66 -25.48
CA ILE A 148 -2.62 -22.77 -24.03
C ILE A 148 -1.15 -22.54 -23.66
N LYS A 149 -0.86 -22.20 -22.40
CA LYS A 149 0.49 -21.80 -21.98
C LYS A 149 1.56 -22.90 -22.14
N SER A 150 1.20 -24.16 -21.91
CA SER A 150 2.11 -25.30 -22.08
C SER A 150 2.27 -25.71 -23.54
N GLY A 151 1.20 -25.59 -24.33
CA GLY A 151 1.08 -26.14 -25.69
C GLY A 151 0.69 -27.62 -25.72
N LEU A 152 0.45 -28.25 -24.56
CA LEU A 152 0.20 -29.69 -24.43
C LEU A 152 -1.29 -29.99 -24.25
N ARG A 153 -1.84 -30.86 -25.11
CA ARG A 153 -3.24 -31.32 -25.06
C ARG A 153 -3.72 -31.72 -23.65
N GLN A 154 -2.85 -32.31 -22.83
CA GLN A 154 -3.18 -32.76 -21.47
C GLN A 154 -3.59 -31.63 -20.51
N ASP A 155 -3.13 -30.39 -20.76
CA ASP A 155 -3.51 -29.21 -19.96
C ASP A 155 -4.70 -28.43 -20.58
N LEU A 156 -5.34 -28.98 -21.61
CA LEU A 156 -6.38 -28.28 -22.35
C LEU A 156 -7.65 -28.17 -21.49
N SER A 157 -8.11 -26.94 -21.29
CA SER A 157 -9.39 -26.64 -20.66
C SER A 157 -9.93 -25.33 -21.20
N GLU A 158 -11.25 -25.15 -21.17
CA GLU A 158 -11.90 -23.89 -21.55
C GLU A 158 -11.26 -22.68 -20.85
N SER A 159 -10.99 -22.82 -19.54
CA SER A 159 -10.39 -21.74 -18.74
C SER A 159 -8.98 -21.38 -19.20
N ALA A 160 -8.17 -22.37 -19.61
CA ALA A 160 -6.82 -22.16 -20.11
C ALA A 160 -6.82 -21.50 -21.49
N VAL A 161 -7.73 -21.91 -22.40
CA VAL A 161 -7.87 -21.33 -23.74
C VAL A 161 -8.36 -19.89 -23.68
N ARG A 162 -9.41 -19.61 -22.87
CA ARG A 162 -9.88 -18.23 -22.61
C ARG A 162 -8.76 -17.38 -22.00
N GLN A 163 -7.99 -17.94 -21.07
CA GLN A 163 -6.88 -17.22 -20.43
C GLN A 163 -5.72 -16.95 -21.41
N PHE A 164 -5.43 -17.87 -22.32
CA PHE A 164 -4.40 -17.71 -23.35
C PHE A 164 -4.71 -16.51 -24.25
N PHE A 165 -5.82 -16.54 -25.01
CA PHE A 165 -6.16 -15.44 -25.92
C PHE A 165 -6.30 -14.10 -25.22
N ARG A 166 -6.90 -14.07 -24.01
CA ARG A 166 -6.97 -12.84 -23.22
C ARG A 166 -5.60 -12.31 -22.81
N ARG A 167 -4.60 -13.15 -22.50
CA ARG A 167 -3.28 -12.68 -22.05
C ARG A 167 -2.27 -12.47 -23.18
N THR A 168 -2.45 -13.10 -24.34
CA THR A 168 -1.55 -12.95 -25.49
C THR A 168 -1.94 -11.78 -26.39
N ALA A 169 -3.24 -11.46 -26.52
CA ALA A 169 -3.74 -10.30 -27.28
C ALA A 169 -3.51 -8.94 -26.58
N PHE A 170 -2.67 -8.89 -25.54
CA PHE A 170 -2.16 -7.66 -24.92
C PHE A 170 -0.64 -7.48 -25.13
N VAL A 171 -0.04 -8.29 -26.00
CA VAL A 171 1.41 -8.28 -26.25
C VAL A 171 1.79 -7.28 -27.35
N HIS A 172 0.87 -6.89 -28.24
CA HIS A 172 1.17 -6.00 -29.38
C HIS A 172 0.68 -4.55 -29.22
N SER A 173 0.55 -4.07 -27.98
CA SER A 173 0.75 -2.67 -27.59
C SER A 173 0.09 -1.60 -28.48
N SER A 174 -1.16 -1.83 -28.91
CA SER A 174 -1.94 -0.88 -29.70
C SER A 174 -2.81 0.02 -28.82
N ASP A 175 -3.02 1.28 -29.21
CA ASP A 175 -3.87 2.23 -28.47
C ASP A 175 -5.36 1.80 -28.42
N ASP A 176 -5.82 1.00 -29.40
CA ASP A 176 -7.12 0.33 -29.37
C ASP A 176 -6.98 -1.18 -29.10
N GLN A 177 -6.99 -1.51 -27.82
CA GLN A 177 -6.96 -2.88 -27.30
C GLN A 177 -8.15 -3.74 -27.79
N ALA A 178 -9.32 -3.13 -28.08
CA ALA A 178 -10.52 -3.87 -28.47
C ALA A 178 -10.45 -4.31 -29.94
N GLU A 179 -9.94 -3.43 -30.82
CA GLU A 179 -9.72 -3.75 -32.23
C GLU A 179 -8.56 -4.76 -32.41
N GLU A 180 -7.46 -4.67 -31.63
CA GLU A 180 -6.37 -5.69 -31.66
C GLU A 180 -6.91 -7.09 -31.35
N ILE A 181 -7.68 -7.25 -30.25
CA ILE A 181 -8.32 -8.53 -29.90
C ILE A 181 -9.25 -8.98 -31.02
N PHE A 182 -10.08 -8.09 -31.58
CA PHE A 182 -11.03 -8.45 -32.62
C PHE A 182 -10.32 -8.96 -33.90
N GLN A 183 -9.20 -8.36 -34.28
CA GLN A 183 -8.40 -8.80 -35.43
C GLN A 183 -7.74 -10.16 -35.18
N VAL A 184 -7.13 -10.36 -34.00
CA VAL A 184 -6.57 -11.66 -33.59
C VAL A 184 -7.66 -12.74 -33.61
N MET A 185 -8.79 -12.50 -32.96
CA MET A 185 -9.89 -13.48 -32.92
C MET A 185 -10.48 -13.75 -34.33
N THR A 186 -10.47 -12.78 -35.24
CA THR A 186 -10.91 -12.95 -36.63
C THR A 186 -9.95 -13.83 -37.43
N LYS A 187 -8.63 -13.68 -37.25
CA LYS A 187 -7.60 -14.57 -37.81
C LYS A 187 -7.77 -16.00 -37.29
N GLU A 188 -7.92 -16.15 -35.98
CA GLU A 188 -8.00 -17.46 -35.33
C GLU A 188 -9.32 -18.20 -35.63
N THR A 189 -10.44 -17.48 -35.81
CA THR A 189 -11.72 -18.09 -36.26
C THR A 189 -11.59 -18.71 -37.66
N LYS A 190 -10.84 -18.09 -38.58
CA LYS A 190 -10.59 -18.66 -39.91
C LYS A 190 -9.66 -19.88 -39.87
N ARG A 191 -8.69 -19.86 -38.97
CA ARG A 191 -7.67 -20.90 -38.78
C ARG A 191 -8.24 -22.17 -38.14
N TRP A 192 -9.10 -22.02 -37.13
CA TRP A 192 -9.81 -23.12 -36.44
C TRP A 192 -11.14 -23.52 -37.09
N HIS A 193 -11.41 -23.08 -38.32
CA HIS A 193 -12.56 -23.55 -39.09
C HIS A 193 -12.39 -25.02 -39.45
N SER A 194 -13.44 -25.83 -39.34
CA SER A 194 -13.39 -27.30 -39.54
C SER A 194 -12.76 -27.69 -40.88
N ASP A 195 -13.14 -27.04 -41.98
CA ASP A 195 -12.52 -27.19 -43.31
C ASP A 195 -10.98 -27.03 -43.28
N LYS A 196 -10.48 -25.98 -42.59
CA LYS A 196 -9.03 -25.71 -42.53
C LYS A 196 -8.29 -26.68 -41.64
N ILE A 197 -8.92 -27.22 -40.60
CA ILE A 197 -8.37 -28.30 -39.80
C ILE A 197 -8.34 -29.61 -40.60
N GLN A 198 -9.43 -29.97 -41.29
CA GLN A 198 -9.50 -31.18 -42.13
C GLN A 198 -8.51 -31.16 -43.29
N HIS A 199 -8.25 -29.98 -43.87
CA HIS A 199 -7.27 -29.84 -44.94
C HIS A 199 -5.83 -30.10 -44.45
N ARG A 200 -5.48 -29.67 -43.22
CA ARG A 200 -4.12 -29.78 -42.65
C ARG A 200 -3.82 -31.15 -42.04
N PHE A 201 -4.78 -31.70 -41.31
CA PHE A 201 -4.62 -32.91 -40.48
C PHE A 201 -5.42 -34.12 -41.00
N GLY A 202 -5.96 -34.03 -42.22
CA GLY A 202 -6.79 -35.07 -42.82
C GLY A 202 -8.25 -35.05 -42.34
N LYS A 203 -9.11 -35.77 -43.07
CA LYS A 203 -10.57 -35.80 -42.82
C LYS A 203 -10.95 -36.51 -41.51
N ASP A 204 -10.15 -37.51 -41.13
CA ASP A 204 -10.46 -38.39 -40.00
C ASP A 204 -10.07 -37.78 -38.65
N ILE A 205 -9.43 -36.60 -38.63
CA ILE A 205 -9.01 -35.91 -37.40
C ILE A 205 -10.18 -35.67 -36.42
N PHE A 206 -11.40 -35.45 -36.93
CA PHE A 206 -12.60 -35.27 -36.12
C PHE A 206 -13.20 -36.59 -35.59
N GLN A 207 -12.82 -37.74 -36.16
CA GLN A 207 -13.16 -39.07 -35.65
C GLN A 207 -12.09 -39.63 -34.70
N SER A 208 -10.91 -39.01 -34.69
CA SER A 208 -9.80 -39.34 -33.81
C SER A 208 -10.02 -38.84 -32.38
N GLN A 209 -9.09 -39.21 -31.48
CA GLN A 209 -9.03 -38.69 -30.11
C GLN A 209 -8.98 -37.16 -29.99
N TYR A 210 -8.65 -36.41 -31.05
CA TYR A 210 -8.54 -34.96 -31.03
C TYR A 210 -9.87 -34.23 -31.35
N GLY A 211 -10.91 -34.94 -31.82
CA GLY A 211 -12.13 -34.32 -32.35
C GLY A 211 -12.89 -33.44 -31.34
N GLU A 212 -13.10 -33.94 -30.11
CA GLU A 212 -13.78 -33.20 -29.04
C GLU A 212 -13.00 -31.95 -28.60
N ASP A 213 -11.66 -32.07 -28.52
CA ASP A 213 -10.76 -30.99 -28.14
C ASP A 213 -10.73 -29.87 -29.17
N ILE A 214 -10.72 -30.22 -30.47
CA ILE A 214 -10.80 -29.27 -31.58
C ILE A 214 -12.16 -28.56 -31.56
N ASP A 215 -13.26 -29.29 -31.43
CA ASP A 215 -14.61 -28.72 -31.41
C ASP A 215 -14.82 -27.77 -30.22
N MET A 216 -14.33 -28.13 -29.03
CA MET A 216 -14.27 -27.23 -27.88
C MET A 216 -13.52 -25.93 -28.22
N VAL A 217 -12.29 -26.03 -28.75
CA VAL A 217 -11.47 -24.85 -29.07
C VAL A 217 -12.15 -23.97 -30.13
N THR A 218 -12.67 -24.55 -31.21
CA THR A 218 -13.39 -23.83 -32.27
C THR A 218 -14.63 -23.11 -31.73
N LYS A 219 -15.44 -23.79 -30.89
CA LYS A 219 -16.61 -23.17 -30.23
C LYS A 219 -16.20 -21.98 -29.34
N LEU A 220 -15.14 -22.14 -28.54
CA LEU A 220 -14.63 -21.08 -27.66
C LEU A 220 -14.07 -19.88 -28.43
N ILE A 221 -13.37 -20.12 -29.54
CA ILE A 221 -12.88 -19.06 -30.42
C ILE A 221 -14.04 -18.25 -31.00
N VAL A 222 -15.13 -18.90 -31.42
CA VAL A 222 -16.35 -18.22 -31.89
C VAL A 222 -17.03 -17.41 -30.77
N VAL A 223 -17.05 -17.91 -29.53
CA VAL A 223 -17.56 -17.15 -28.37
C VAL A 223 -16.69 -15.92 -28.09
N LEU A 224 -15.37 -16.08 -28.01
CA LEU A 224 -14.42 -14.99 -27.77
C LEU A 224 -14.44 -13.94 -28.90
N TRP A 225 -14.63 -14.36 -30.16
CA TRP A 225 -14.82 -13.44 -31.28
C TRP A 225 -16.11 -12.60 -31.15
N LYS A 226 -17.22 -13.21 -30.69
CA LYS A 226 -18.46 -12.49 -30.37
C LYS A 226 -18.27 -11.53 -29.20
N GLU A 227 -17.59 -11.95 -28.13
CA GLU A 227 -17.22 -11.08 -26.99
C GLU A 227 -16.44 -9.84 -27.48
N ALA A 228 -15.39 -10.04 -28.30
CA ALA A 228 -14.59 -8.96 -28.86
C ALA A 228 -15.38 -8.01 -29.78
N LYS A 229 -16.21 -8.58 -30.67
CA LYS A 229 -17.06 -7.81 -31.59
C LYS A 229 -18.04 -6.90 -30.85
N THR A 230 -18.64 -7.38 -29.76
CA THR A 230 -19.55 -6.59 -28.91
C THR A 230 -18.79 -5.53 -28.12
N GLY A 231 -17.59 -5.86 -27.60
CA GLY A 231 -16.73 -4.91 -26.89
C GLY A 231 -16.41 -3.66 -27.71
N ARG A 232 -16.14 -3.82 -29.01
CA ARG A 232 -15.95 -2.71 -29.95
C ARG A 232 -17.22 -1.88 -30.21
N GLY A 233 -18.39 -2.50 -30.10
CA GLY A 233 -19.68 -1.86 -30.37
C GLY A 233 -20.31 -1.13 -29.19
N GLY A 234 -19.84 -1.38 -27.97
CA GLY A 234 -20.41 -0.86 -26.72
C GLY A 234 -19.90 0.52 -26.28
N SER A 235 -19.02 1.16 -27.07
CA SER A 235 -18.51 2.51 -26.81
C SER A 235 -19.16 3.52 -27.76
N LYS A 236 -20.42 3.86 -27.48
CA LYS A 236 -21.22 4.90 -28.14
C LYS A 236 -22.20 5.53 -27.15
#